data_AF-A0A1F3SL15-F1
#
_entry.id   AF-A0A1F3SL15-F1
#
_cell.length_a   1.000
_cell.length_b   1.000
_cell.length_c   1.000
_cell.angle_alpha   90.00
_cell.angle_beta   90.00
_cell.angle_gamma   90.00
#
_symmetry.space_group_name_H-M   'P 1'
#
loop_
_entity.id
_entity.type
_entity.pdbx_description
1 polymer ?
#
loop_
_entity_poly.entity_id
_entity_poly.type
_entity_poly.pdbx_seq_one_letter_code
_entity_poly.pdbx_strand_id
1 'polypeptide(L)'
;MSTTNGTMIFQFFKEINLPIYLRMESDGFGPDFFNFLRSMHFERLSAEDEKKFENDTYDTEPYGRVLELKTCTPLMMRQMNSAIESDKYGPESITNNGVCKVYRYKGMALMIWAFQNSTWELAFTPISSLNENLMMYRAVFNRFLSWALAPLGICGFWGHFTNGGVIIKKMREAHGEAIFFDVIQKRILGPSGIQKISSGLSVYRIDPRAKLTTQMSKEELAAFLFHSTSYFELQGLSVPIRQAILWLTKTATGVTTPQVASVEAPPASTPSPGVSK
;
A
#
# COMPACT_ATOMS: atom_id res chain seq x y z
N MET A 1 36.90 11.04 -8.82
CA MET A 1 36.14 10.12 -7.96
C MET A 1 35.01 9.57 -8.81
N SER A 2 35.10 8.30 -9.21
CA SER A 2 34.09 7.64 -10.05
C SER A 2 32.85 7.33 -9.21
N THR A 3 31.74 7.98 -9.53
CA THR A 3 30.41 7.64 -9.04
C THR A 3 30.02 6.27 -9.60
N THR A 4 30.12 5.23 -8.78
CA THR A 4 29.46 3.96 -9.07
C THR A 4 27.97 4.21 -8.96
N ASN A 5 27.29 4.30 -10.10
CA ASN A 5 25.84 4.23 -10.20
C ASN A 5 25.40 2.94 -9.49
N GLY A 6 24.83 3.10 -8.30
CA GLY A 6 24.56 1.99 -7.40
C GLY A 6 23.08 1.70 -7.39
N THR A 7 22.70 0.50 -7.82
CA THR A 7 21.38 -0.05 -7.54
C THR A 7 21.17 -0.07 -6.02
N MET A 8 20.04 0.45 -5.56
CA MET A 8 19.63 0.43 -4.16
C MET A 8 18.47 -0.53 -3.98
N ILE A 9 18.50 -1.31 -2.89
CA ILE A 9 17.43 -2.24 -2.53
C ILE A 9 16.82 -1.80 -1.19
N PHE A 10 15.49 -1.78 -1.15
CA PHE A 10 14.71 -1.50 0.04
C PHE A 10 13.81 -2.68 0.37
N GLN A 11 13.59 -2.97 1.64
CA GLN A 11 12.69 -4.01 2.12
C GLN A 11 11.53 -3.38 2.91
N PHE A 12 10.33 -3.86 2.64
CA PHE A 12 9.12 -3.46 3.37
C PHE A 12 9.08 -4.13 4.74
N PHE A 13 8.89 -3.36 5.81
CA PHE A 13 8.84 -3.84 7.20
C PHE A 13 9.96 -4.86 7.50
N LYS A 14 11.21 -4.39 7.37
CA LYS A 14 12.42 -5.21 7.54
C LYS A 14 12.48 -5.91 8.90
N GLU A 15 11.98 -5.27 9.96
CA GLU A 15 11.97 -5.78 11.33
C GLU A 15 11.16 -7.08 11.52
N ILE A 16 10.24 -7.37 10.59
CA ILE A 16 9.47 -8.62 10.56
C ILE A 16 9.77 -9.49 9.34
N ASN A 17 10.83 -9.14 8.61
CA ASN A 17 11.38 -9.88 7.47
C ASN A 17 10.33 -10.24 6.41
N LEU A 18 9.50 -9.29 5.99
CA LEU A 18 8.61 -9.52 4.85
C LEU A 18 9.44 -9.58 3.55
N PRO A 19 9.22 -10.57 2.67
CA PRO A 19 10.04 -10.76 1.47
C PRO A 19 9.57 -9.87 0.31
N ILE A 20 9.30 -8.60 0.61
CA ILE A 20 8.80 -7.61 -0.35
C ILE A 20 9.82 -6.48 -0.49
N TYR A 21 10.31 -6.28 -1.70
CA TYR A 21 11.45 -5.43 -1.98
C TYR A 21 11.15 -4.39 -3.06
N LEU A 22 11.84 -3.26 -2.98
CA LEU A 22 11.97 -2.30 -4.07
C LEU A 22 13.41 -2.32 -4.55
N ARG A 23 13.61 -2.24 -5.86
CA ARG A 23 14.92 -2.09 -6.49
C ARG A 23 14.89 -0.86 -7.39
N MET A 24 15.92 -0.04 -7.30
CA MET A 24 15.99 1.19 -8.10
C MET A 24 17.42 1.62 -8.35
N GLU A 25 17.67 2.26 -9.47
CA GLU A 25 18.93 2.97 -9.69
C GLU A 25 18.98 4.23 -8.83
N SER A 26 20.15 4.58 -8.29
CA SER A 26 20.35 5.81 -7.51
C SER A 26 19.99 7.08 -8.29
N ASP A 27 20.14 7.01 -9.61
CA ASP A 27 20.09 8.16 -10.49
C ASP A 27 18.64 8.52 -10.80
N GLY A 28 18.21 9.71 -10.37
CA GLY A 28 16.87 10.25 -10.62
C GLY A 28 15.96 10.36 -9.39
N PHE A 29 16.46 9.98 -8.21
CA PHE A 29 15.69 9.97 -6.97
C PHE A 29 16.27 10.92 -5.93
N GLY A 30 15.46 11.87 -5.46
CA GLY A 30 15.85 12.87 -4.46
C GLY A 30 15.56 12.43 -3.01
N PRO A 31 16.07 13.17 -2.01
CA PRO A 31 15.86 12.88 -0.59
C PRO A 31 14.39 12.73 -0.19
N ASP A 32 13.50 13.53 -0.79
CA ASP A 32 12.06 13.49 -0.52
C ASP A 32 11.44 12.13 -0.86
N PHE A 33 11.94 11.46 -1.91
CA PHE A 33 11.47 10.14 -2.27
C PHE A 33 11.91 9.09 -1.26
N PHE A 34 13.14 9.18 -0.75
CA PHE A 34 13.60 8.27 0.31
C PHE A 34 12.82 8.49 1.62
N ASN A 35 12.48 9.74 1.94
CA ASN A 35 11.61 10.04 3.07
C ASN A 35 10.21 9.45 2.87
N PHE A 36 9.68 9.54 1.65
CA PHE A 36 8.41 8.89 1.27
C PHE A 36 8.47 7.37 1.43
N LEU A 37 9.49 6.70 0.89
CA LEU A 37 9.69 5.25 1.04
C LEU A 37 9.75 4.85 2.53
N ARG A 38 10.53 5.59 3.33
CA ARG A 38 10.60 5.36 4.79
C ARG A 38 9.26 5.55 5.47
N SER A 39 8.46 6.54 5.07
CA SER A 39 7.10 6.74 5.60
C SER A 39 6.16 5.56 5.28
N MET A 40 6.48 4.78 4.25
CA MET A 40 5.81 3.54 3.90
C MET A 40 6.52 2.30 4.46
N HIS A 41 7.42 2.46 5.43
CA HIS A 41 8.21 1.37 6.05
C HIS A 41 9.08 0.58 5.08
N PHE A 42 9.54 1.23 4.00
CA PHE A 42 10.63 0.71 3.19
C PHE A 42 11.97 1.19 3.73
N GLU A 43 12.81 0.24 4.13
CA GLU A 43 14.13 0.49 4.68
C GLU A 43 15.21 -0.02 3.72
N ARG A 44 16.27 0.75 3.54
CA ARG A 44 17.40 0.35 2.69
C ARG A 44 18.12 -0.84 3.32
N LEU A 45 18.45 -1.83 2.51
CA LEU A 45 19.28 -2.96 2.93
C LEU A 45 20.73 -2.52 3.22
N SER A 46 21.39 -3.21 4.14
CA SER A 46 22.84 -3.05 4.32
C SER A 46 23.58 -3.80 3.21
N ALA A 47 24.88 -3.54 3.03
CA ALA A 47 25.67 -4.23 2.01
C ALA A 47 25.69 -5.77 2.22
N GLU A 48 25.61 -6.23 3.46
CA GLU A 48 25.50 -7.66 3.81
C GLU A 48 24.15 -8.23 3.40
N ASP A 49 23.06 -7.51 3.71
CA ASP A 49 21.70 -7.93 3.37
C ASP A 49 21.46 -7.88 1.86
N GLU A 50 22.07 -6.92 1.14
CA GLU A 50 22.01 -6.84 -0.33
C GLU A 50 22.66 -8.07 -0.98
N LYS A 51 23.85 -8.47 -0.51
CA LYS A 51 24.51 -9.70 -0.99
C LYS A 51 23.68 -10.95 -0.71
N LYS A 52 23.07 -11.03 0.47
CA LYS A 52 22.16 -12.13 0.80
C LYS A 52 20.95 -12.13 -0.14
N PHE A 53 20.36 -10.97 -0.36
CA PHE A 53 19.23 -10.81 -1.27
C PHE A 53 19.59 -11.24 -2.70
N GLU A 54 20.76 -10.87 -3.22
CA GLU A 54 21.22 -11.26 -4.56
C GLU A 54 21.40 -12.77 -4.71
N ASN A 55 21.86 -13.45 -3.65
CA ASN A 55 22.11 -14.89 -3.67
C ASN A 55 20.84 -15.74 -3.42
N ASP A 56 19.92 -15.25 -2.58
CA ASP A 56 18.85 -16.10 -2.02
C ASP A 56 17.45 -15.82 -2.60
N THR A 57 17.15 -14.57 -2.99
CA THR A 57 15.75 -14.10 -3.10
C THR A 57 14.98 -14.70 -4.26
N TYR A 58 15.67 -15.02 -5.36
CA TYR A 58 15.00 -15.51 -6.57
C TYR A 58 14.67 -17.01 -6.51
N ASP A 59 15.46 -17.78 -5.78
CA ASP A 59 15.40 -19.24 -5.83
C ASP A 59 14.82 -19.86 -4.54
N THR A 60 14.87 -19.16 -3.41
CA THR A 60 14.50 -19.74 -2.09
C THR A 60 13.20 -19.20 -1.49
N GLU A 61 12.71 -18.04 -1.95
CA GLU A 61 11.54 -17.36 -1.38
C GLU A 61 10.36 -17.37 -2.39
N PRO A 62 9.45 -18.38 -2.34
CA PRO A 62 8.39 -18.55 -3.34
C PRO A 62 7.41 -17.36 -3.41
N TYR A 63 7.27 -16.65 -2.29
CA TYR A 63 6.43 -15.45 -2.18
C TYR A 63 7.24 -14.15 -2.21
N GLY A 64 8.55 -14.24 -2.47
CA GLY A 64 9.41 -13.07 -2.66
C GLY A 64 8.94 -12.22 -3.83
N ARG A 65 8.82 -10.92 -3.61
CA ARG A 65 8.41 -9.96 -4.65
C ARG A 65 9.36 -8.77 -4.68
N VAL A 66 9.79 -8.41 -5.88
CA VAL A 66 10.68 -7.27 -6.14
C VAL A 66 9.99 -6.34 -7.11
N LEU A 67 9.83 -5.06 -6.74
CA LEU A 67 9.36 -4.03 -7.66
C LEU A 67 10.54 -3.19 -8.14
N GLU A 68 10.83 -3.26 -9.43
CA GLU A 68 11.83 -2.43 -10.08
C GLU A 68 11.22 -1.07 -10.43
N LEU A 69 11.78 -0.02 -9.83
CA LEU A 69 11.36 1.36 -10.04
C LEU A 69 12.15 1.99 -11.18
N LYS A 70 11.43 2.51 -12.18
CA LYS A 70 12.00 3.17 -13.35
C LYS A 70 11.38 4.54 -13.57
N THR A 71 12.18 5.50 -14.01
CA THR A 71 11.65 6.78 -14.50
C THR A 71 10.95 6.57 -15.84
N CYS A 72 9.78 7.18 -16.03
CA CYS A 72 9.04 7.02 -17.28
C CYS A 72 9.78 7.57 -18.50
N THR A 73 9.81 6.77 -19.56
CA THR A 73 10.21 7.24 -20.90
C THR A 73 9.09 8.05 -21.56
N PRO A 74 9.39 8.90 -22.56
CA PRO A 74 8.36 9.62 -23.31
C PRO A 74 7.31 8.70 -23.95
N LEU A 75 7.69 7.48 -24.34
CA LEU A 75 6.76 6.49 -24.89
C LEU A 75 5.78 5.99 -23.81
N MET A 76 6.28 5.66 -22.62
CA MET A 76 5.46 5.26 -21.47
C MET A 76 4.52 6.40 -21.05
N MET A 77 5.00 7.66 -21.07
CA MET A 77 4.17 8.85 -20.82
C MET A 77 2.98 8.95 -21.77
N ARG A 78 3.16 8.66 -23.07
CA ARG A 78 2.04 8.63 -24.02
C ARG A 78 1.05 7.52 -23.67
N GLN A 79 1.53 6.35 -23.27
CA GLN A 79 0.67 5.23 -22.88
C GLN A 79 -0.13 5.54 -21.59
N MET A 80 0.49 6.14 -20.58
CA MET A 80 -0.20 6.54 -19.35
C MET A 80 -1.28 7.60 -19.56
N ASN A 81 -1.10 8.47 -20.56
CA ASN A 81 -2.05 9.53 -20.90
C ASN A 81 -3.08 9.12 -21.96
N SER A 82 -2.91 7.95 -22.59
CA SER A 82 -3.86 7.46 -23.58
C SER A 82 -5.25 7.31 -22.95
N ALA A 83 -6.27 7.85 -23.63
CA ALA A 83 -7.64 7.68 -23.19
C ALA A 83 -8.05 6.21 -23.37
N ILE A 84 -8.66 5.64 -22.34
CA ILE A 84 -9.29 4.33 -22.41
C ILE A 84 -10.69 4.42 -21.82
N GLU A 85 -11.55 3.48 -22.18
CA GLU A 85 -12.97 3.52 -21.78
C GLU A 85 -13.16 3.53 -20.25
N SER A 86 -12.28 2.88 -19.50
CA SER A 86 -12.37 2.81 -18.04
C SER A 86 -12.11 4.14 -17.33
N ASP A 87 -11.57 5.16 -18.02
CA ASP A 87 -11.32 6.49 -17.46
C ASP A 87 -12.58 7.14 -16.88
N LYS A 88 -13.77 6.76 -17.38
CA LYS A 88 -15.06 7.22 -16.87
C LYS A 88 -15.35 6.79 -15.43
N TYR A 89 -14.65 5.76 -14.92
CA TYR A 89 -14.83 5.22 -13.58
C TYR A 89 -13.71 5.61 -12.60
N GLY A 90 -12.61 6.19 -13.10
CA GLY A 90 -11.50 6.62 -12.27
C GLY A 90 -10.17 6.66 -13.03
N PRO A 91 -9.09 7.12 -12.38
CA PRO A 91 -7.77 7.21 -13.00
C PRO A 91 -7.06 5.85 -13.06
N GLU A 92 -7.50 4.87 -12.27
CA GLU A 92 -6.91 3.54 -12.19
C GLU A 92 -7.56 2.58 -13.19
N SER A 93 -6.74 1.70 -13.75
CA SER A 93 -7.20 0.66 -14.68
C SER A 93 -6.25 -0.51 -14.67
N ILE A 94 -6.77 -1.70 -14.94
CA ILE A 94 -5.99 -2.91 -15.18
C ILE A 94 -6.39 -3.48 -16.52
N THR A 95 -5.40 -3.75 -17.35
CA THR A 95 -5.56 -4.46 -18.62
C THR A 95 -4.74 -5.74 -18.58
N ASN A 96 -5.15 -6.73 -19.35
CA ASN A 96 -4.43 -7.99 -19.48
C ASN A 96 -3.83 -8.09 -20.87
N ASN A 97 -2.52 -8.32 -20.97
CA ASN A 97 -1.81 -8.51 -22.23
C ASN A 97 -1.39 -9.98 -22.41
N GLY A 98 -2.31 -10.88 -22.08
CA GLY A 98 -2.10 -12.33 -22.11
C GLY A 98 -1.29 -12.82 -20.91
N VAL A 99 0.03 -12.66 -20.97
CA VAL A 99 0.98 -13.24 -19.99
C VAL A 99 1.19 -12.33 -18.78
N CYS A 100 1.05 -11.02 -18.96
CA CYS A 100 1.20 -10.05 -17.90
C CYS A 100 -0.04 -9.15 -17.77
N LYS A 101 -0.20 -8.61 -16.57
CA LYS A 101 -1.17 -7.57 -16.24
C LYS A 101 -0.48 -6.22 -16.27
N VAL A 102 -1.23 -5.21 -16.70
CA VAL A 102 -0.76 -3.85 -16.81
C VAL A 102 -1.71 -2.94 -16.04
N TYR A 103 -1.19 -2.30 -15.02
CA TYR A 103 -1.91 -1.41 -14.13
C TYR A 103 -1.46 -0.02 -14.48
N ARG A 104 -2.43 0.87 -14.59
CA ARG A 104 -2.17 2.23 -14.99
C ARG A 104 -2.92 3.16 -14.06
N TYR A 105 -2.18 4.08 -13.46
CA TYR A 105 -2.72 5.29 -12.86
C TYR A 105 -2.53 6.42 -13.87
N LYS A 106 -3.64 6.92 -14.44
CA LYS A 106 -3.64 7.88 -15.54
C LYS A 106 -2.76 9.09 -15.23
N GLY A 107 -1.85 9.38 -16.16
CA GLY A 107 -0.93 10.51 -16.09
C GLY A 107 0.17 10.40 -15.04
N MET A 108 0.36 9.24 -14.40
CA MET A 108 1.23 9.14 -13.23
C MET A 108 2.07 7.86 -13.15
N ALA A 109 1.48 6.68 -13.35
CA ALA A 109 2.20 5.42 -13.21
C ALA A 109 1.69 4.32 -14.13
N LEU A 110 2.61 3.41 -14.49
CA LEU A 110 2.35 2.20 -15.26
C LEU A 110 3.15 1.06 -14.65
N MET A 111 2.45 0.03 -14.16
CA MET A 111 3.05 -1.14 -13.54
C MET A 111 2.75 -2.38 -14.35
N ILE A 112 3.77 -3.19 -14.62
CA ILE A 112 3.66 -4.45 -15.34
C ILE A 112 4.02 -5.56 -14.37
N TRP A 113 3.12 -6.54 -14.23
CA TRP A 113 3.37 -7.69 -13.37
C TRP A 113 2.76 -8.97 -13.89
N ALA A 114 3.31 -10.08 -13.41
CA ALA A 114 2.72 -11.40 -13.53
C ALA A 114 2.92 -12.11 -12.18
N PHE A 115 1.91 -12.79 -11.67
CA PHE A 115 1.99 -13.45 -10.34
C PHE A 115 3.03 -14.58 -10.29
N GLN A 116 3.37 -15.16 -11.44
CA GLN A 116 4.40 -16.18 -11.59
C GLN A 116 5.83 -15.60 -11.51
N ASN A 117 5.97 -14.30 -11.74
CA ASN A 117 7.27 -13.63 -11.69
C ASN A 117 7.46 -13.01 -10.31
N SER A 118 8.66 -13.18 -9.76
CA SER A 118 9.11 -12.50 -8.54
C SER A 118 9.39 -11.01 -8.80
N THR A 119 9.88 -10.65 -9.98
CA THR A 119 10.18 -9.27 -10.37
C THR A 119 9.06 -8.64 -11.18
N TRP A 120 8.59 -7.48 -10.72
CA TRP A 120 7.61 -6.62 -11.39
C TRP A 120 8.26 -5.27 -11.71
N GLU A 121 7.70 -4.54 -12.66
CA GLU A 121 8.24 -3.25 -13.08
C GLU A 121 7.21 -2.13 -12.85
N LEU A 122 7.66 -1.03 -12.25
CA LEU A 122 6.88 0.18 -12.09
C LEU A 122 7.61 1.35 -12.74
N ALA A 123 6.99 1.91 -13.78
CA ALA A 123 7.39 3.19 -14.33
C ALA A 123 6.47 4.29 -13.78
N PHE A 124 7.03 5.42 -13.33
CA PHE A 124 6.24 6.57 -12.89
C PHE A 124 6.82 7.93 -13.30
N THR A 125 5.96 8.93 -13.31
CA THR A 125 6.30 10.33 -13.60
C THR A 125 7.41 10.86 -12.68
N PRO A 126 8.16 11.88 -13.10
CA PRO A 126 9.23 12.44 -12.28
C PRO A 126 8.80 12.83 -10.85
N ILE A 127 9.66 12.51 -9.90
CA ILE A 127 9.49 12.72 -8.46
C ILE A 127 9.46 14.19 -8.04
N SER A 128 9.89 15.10 -8.92
CA SER A 128 9.76 16.54 -8.69
C SER A 128 8.32 16.96 -8.35
N SER A 129 7.33 16.15 -8.71
CA SER A 129 5.91 16.35 -8.41
C SER A 129 5.37 15.53 -7.21
N LEU A 130 6.24 14.91 -6.41
CA LEU A 130 5.86 13.99 -5.33
C LEU A 130 4.90 14.63 -4.32
N ASN A 131 5.19 15.86 -3.87
CA ASN A 131 4.37 16.54 -2.86
C ASN A 131 2.96 16.86 -3.39
N GLU A 132 2.85 17.26 -4.66
CA GLU A 132 1.56 17.56 -5.31
C GLU A 132 0.73 16.29 -5.56
N ASN A 133 1.41 15.16 -5.78
CA ASN A 133 0.79 13.90 -6.16
C ASN A 133 0.90 12.79 -5.09
N LEU A 134 1.19 13.15 -3.84
CA LEU A 134 1.53 12.19 -2.78
C LEU A 134 0.47 11.10 -2.61
N MET A 135 -0.81 11.47 -2.66
CA MET A 135 -1.93 10.53 -2.61
C MET A 135 -1.84 9.47 -3.73
N MET A 136 -1.47 9.89 -4.94
CA MET A 136 -1.37 9.01 -6.09
C MET A 136 -0.18 8.05 -5.92
N TYR A 137 0.96 8.55 -5.41
CA TYR A 137 2.13 7.72 -5.08
C TYR A 137 1.79 6.65 -4.05
N ARG A 138 1.15 7.05 -2.95
CA ARG A 138 0.68 6.10 -1.94
C ARG A 138 -0.29 5.09 -2.53
N ALA A 139 -1.23 5.51 -3.37
CA ALA A 139 -2.17 4.60 -4.02
C ALA A 139 -1.43 3.53 -4.85
N VAL A 140 -0.51 3.94 -5.73
CA VAL A 140 0.25 3.02 -6.59
C VAL A 140 1.07 2.02 -5.78
N PHE A 141 1.83 2.49 -4.78
CA PHE A 141 2.63 1.61 -3.93
C PHE A 141 1.76 0.68 -3.09
N ASN A 142 0.63 1.17 -2.57
CA ASN A 142 -0.31 0.33 -1.81
C ASN A 142 -1.02 -0.69 -2.70
N ARG A 143 -1.24 -0.41 -4.00
CA ARG A 143 -1.71 -1.43 -4.96
C ARG A 143 -0.67 -2.54 -5.13
N PHE A 144 0.59 -2.17 -5.38
CA PHE A 144 1.70 -3.13 -5.42
C PHE A 144 1.73 -4.01 -4.18
N LEU A 145 1.78 -3.40 -3.00
CA LEU A 145 1.81 -4.10 -1.71
C LEU A 145 0.59 -5.02 -1.56
N SER A 146 -0.61 -4.57 -1.92
CA SER A 146 -1.82 -5.39 -1.82
C SER A 146 -1.75 -6.66 -2.66
N TRP A 147 -1.15 -6.61 -3.85
CA TRP A 147 -0.95 -7.81 -4.67
C TRP A 147 0.17 -8.70 -4.16
N ALA A 148 1.28 -8.10 -3.75
CA ALA A 148 2.49 -8.80 -3.33
C ALA A 148 2.31 -9.52 -1.98
N LEU A 149 1.51 -8.93 -1.09
CA LEU A 149 1.22 -9.43 0.25
C LEU A 149 0.07 -10.45 0.29
N ALA A 150 -0.79 -10.47 -0.73
CA ALA A 150 -1.95 -11.38 -0.76
C ALA A 150 -1.59 -12.87 -0.59
N PRO A 151 -0.54 -13.42 -1.24
CA PRO A 151 -0.14 -14.81 -1.04
C PRO A 151 0.34 -15.13 0.38
N LEU A 152 0.78 -14.12 1.13
CA LEU A 152 1.21 -14.23 2.53
C LEU A 152 0.04 -14.19 3.52
N GLY A 153 -1.20 -14.13 3.04
CA GLY A 153 -2.39 -13.99 3.89
C GLY A 153 -2.51 -12.59 4.51
N ILE A 154 -1.91 -11.59 3.88
CA ILE A 154 -1.96 -10.21 4.34
C ILE A 154 -2.91 -9.43 3.41
N CYS A 155 -3.93 -8.79 3.98
CA CYS A 155 -4.95 -8.06 3.21
C CYS A 155 -4.97 -6.58 3.56
N GLY A 156 -5.01 -5.72 2.53
CA GLY A 156 -4.96 -4.26 2.70
C GLY A 156 -6.33 -3.60 2.61
N PHE A 157 -6.50 -2.51 3.36
CA PHE A 157 -7.65 -1.61 3.30
C PHE A 157 -7.18 -0.16 3.36
N TRP A 158 -7.90 0.74 2.68
CA TRP A 158 -7.65 2.17 2.79
C TRP A 158 -8.10 2.65 4.17
N GLY A 159 -7.21 3.30 4.92
CA GLY A 159 -7.48 3.63 6.31
C GLY A 159 -6.25 3.92 7.15
N HIS A 160 -6.48 4.11 8.46
CA HIS A 160 -5.45 4.41 9.45
C HIS A 160 -5.79 3.84 10.83
N PHE A 161 -4.78 3.83 11.71
CA PHE A 161 -4.90 3.40 13.10
C PHE A 161 -5.64 4.40 13.97
N THR A 162 -6.31 3.90 15.01
CA THR A 162 -6.89 4.70 16.09
C THR A 162 -6.57 4.08 17.44
N ASN A 163 -6.86 4.81 18.53
CA ASN A 163 -6.56 4.36 19.90
C ASN A 163 -7.32 3.08 20.33
N GLY A 164 -8.31 2.62 19.55
CA GLY A 164 -9.11 1.43 19.87
C GLY A 164 -9.36 0.48 18.69
N GLY A 165 -8.71 0.72 17.55
CA GLY A 165 -8.91 -0.09 16.36
C GLY A 165 -8.44 0.59 15.09
N VAL A 166 -9.24 0.48 14.03
CA VAL A 166 -8.90 1.05 12.72
C VAL A 166 -10.09 1.79 12.13
N ILE A 167 -9.82 2.89 11.45
CA ILE A 167 -10.82 3.52 10.58
C ILE A 167 -10.54 3.07 9.15
N ILE A 168 -11.54 2.48 8.51
CA ILE A 168 -11.51 2.12 7.09
C ILE A 168 -12.35 3.13 6.32
N LYS A 169 -11.81 3.64 5.21
CA LYS A 169 -12.43 4.67 4.36
C LYS A 169 -12.26 4.34 2.89
N LYS A 170 -12.73 5.20 2.00
CA LYS A 170 -12.34 5.15 0.59
C LYS A 170 -10.92 5.69 0.41
N MET A 171 -10.23 5.27 -0.65
CA MET A 171 -8.86 5.72 -0.98
C MET A 171 -8.68 7.24 -0.91
N ARG A 172 -9.63 8.02 -1.47
CA ARG A 172 -9.57 9.50 -1.46
C ARG A 172 -9.69 10.09 -0.05
N GLU A 173 -10.56 9.52 0.77
CA GLU A 173 -10.80 9.95 2.15
C GLU A 173 -9.67 9.52 3.10
N ALA A 174 -8.94 8.46 2.74
CA ALA A 174 -7.73 8.02 3.42
C ALA A 174 -6.46 8.70 2.87
N HIS A 175 -6.56 9.64 1.93
CA HIS A 175 -5.42 10.26 1.26
C HIS A 175 -4.38 9.24 0.72
N GLY A 176 -4.87 8.12 0.20
CA GLY A 176 -4.06 7.04 -0.34
C GLY A 176 -3.36 6.17 0.70
N GLU A 177 -3.55 6.41 2.00
CA GLU A 177 -2.99 5.57 3.07
C GLU A 177 -3.75 4.25 3.20
N ALA A 178 -2.99 3.19 3.46
CA ALA A 178 -3.52 1.86 3.66
C ALA A 178 -2.92 1.21 4.91
N ILE A 179 -3.71 0.33 5.50
CA ILE A 179 -3.31 -0.58 6.57
C ILE A 179 -3.45 -2.02 6.07
N PHE A 180 -2.59 -2.90 6.54
CA PHE A 180 -2.50 -4.29 6.09
C PHE A 180 -2.67 -5.24 7.27
N PHE A 181 -3.70 -6.07 7.21
CA PHE A 181 -3.99 -7.09 8.21
C PHE A 181 -3.30 -8.39 7.83
N ASP A 182 -2.31 -8.76 8.63
CA ASP A 182 -1.68 -10.07 8.61
C ASP A 182 -2.52 -11.01 9.50
N VAL A 183 -3.40 -11.79 8.86
CA VAL A 183 -4.32 -12.66 9.59
C VAL A 183 -3.64 -13.91 10.13
N ILE A 184 -2.47 -14.27 9.58
CA ILE A 184 -1.68 -15.42 10.00
C ILE A 184 -0.93 -15.08 11.29
N GLN A 185 -0.20 -13.96 11.31
CA GLN A 185 0.56 -13.50 12.46
C GLN A 185 -0.25 -12.62 13.43
N LYS A 186 -1.52 -12.36 13.11
CA LYS A 186 -2.47 -11.57 13.91
C LYS A 186 -1.94 -10.17 14.25
N ARG A 187 -1.50 -9.44 13.23
CA ARG A 187 -0.99 -8.06 13.35
C ARG A 187 -1.52 -7.19 12.23
N ILE A 188 -1.46 -5.88 12.45
CA ILE A 188 -1.86 -4.84 11.53
C ILE A 188 -0.63 -3.99 11.26
N LEU A 189 -0.30 -3.81 9.99
CA LEU A 189 0.83 -3.01 9.51
C LEU A 189 0.27 -1.71 8.94
N GLY A 190 0.92 -0.58 9.18
CA GLY A 190 0.51 0.69 8.59
C GLY A 190 1.55 1.78 8.78
N PRO A 191 1.28 3.02 8.32
CA PRO A 191 2.26 4.11 8.37
C PRO A 191 2.78 4.42 9.77
N SER A 192 1.97 4.21 10.81
CA SER A 192 2.38 4.43 12.21
C SER A 192 3.10 3.23 12.86
N GLY A 193 3.35 2.15 12.10
CA GLY A 193 4.05 0.95 12.57
C GLY A 193 3.16 -0.29 12.64
N ILE A 194 3.49 -1.19 13.58
CA ILE A 194 2.85 -2.50 13.75
C ILE A 194 1.99 -2.51 15.01
N GLN A 195 0.74 -2.99 14.89
CA GLN A 195 -0.15 -3.23 16.03
C GLN A 195 -0.59 -4.70 16.08
N LYS A 196 -0.68 -5.28 17.28
CA LYS A 196 -1.22 -6.63 17.45
C LYS A 196 -2.74 -6.62 17.36
N ILE A 197 -3.33 -7.59 16.68
CA ILE A 197 -4.78 -7.79 16.66
C ILE A 197 -5.22 -8.34 18.03
N SER A 198 -5.93 -7.52 18.80
CA SER A 198 -6.49 -7.89 20.10
C SER A 198 -7.93 -8.42 19.97
N SER A 199 -8.45 -9.06 21.01
CA SER A 199 -9.81 -9.63 21.07
C SER A 199 -10.94 -8.59 21.06
N GLY A 200 -10.63 -7.30 20.97
CA GLY A 200 -11.58 -6.18 20.91
C GLY A 200 -11.37 -5.26 19.72
N LEU A 201 -10.69 -5.73 18.66
CA LEU A 201 -10.44 -4.93 17.47
C LEU A 201 -11.76 -4.37 16.91
N SER A 202 -11.86 -3.04 16.89
CA SER A 202 -12.99 -2.33 16.30
C SER A 202 -12.62 -1.80 14.91
N VAL A 203 -13.48 -2.06 13.93
CA VAL A 203 -13.39 -1.53 12.57
C VAL A 203 -14.44 -0.44 12.43
N TYR A 204 -13.99 0.80 12.33
CA TYR A 204 -14.84 1.97 12.23
C TYR A 204 -15.09 2.35 10.77
N ARG A 205 -16.36 2.53 10.43
CA ARG A 205 -16.81 3.25 9.23
C ARG A 205 -17.35 4.59 9.67
N ILE A 206 -16.76 5.66 9.16
CA ILE A 206 -17.32 6.99 9.34
C ILE A 206 -18.44 7.19 8.31
N ASP A 207 -19.66 7.46 8.79
CA ASP A 207 -20.80 7.76 7.93
C ASP A 207 -21.36 9.15 8.31
N PRO A 208 -21.19 10.17 7.44
CA PRO A 208 -21.70 11.51 7.71
C PRO A 208 -23.23 11.58 7.88
N ARG A 209 -23.96 10.56 7.42
CA ARG A 209 -25.43 10.49 7.54
C ARG A 209 -25.87 9.76 8.81
N ALA A 210 -24.96 9.07 9.50
CA ALA A 210 -25.28 8.42 10.76
C ALA A 210 -25.54 9.47 11.85
N LYS A 211 -26.67 9.35 12.54
CA LYS A 211 -26.99 10.19 13.70
C LYS A 211 -26.42 9.64 15.00
N LEU A 212 -26.24 8.33 15.07
CA LEU A 212 -25.80 7.59 16.25
C LEU A 212 -24.77 6.55 15.83
N THR A 213 -23.90 6.21 16.78
CA THR A 213 -22.97 5.09 16.63
C THR A 213 -23.74 3.79 16.72
N THR A 214 -23.59 2.92 15.71
CA THR A 214 -24.31 1.65 15.60
C THR A 214 -23.34 0.53 15.27
N GLN A 215 -23.58 -0.65 15.84
CA GLN A 215 -22.80 -1.84 15.51
C GLN A 215 -23.28 -2.44 14.20
N MET A 216 -22.35 -2.81 13.32
CA MET A 216 -22.65 -3.54 12.10
C MET A 216 -22.93 -5.01 12.42
N SER A 217 -23.87 -5.60 11.69
CA SER A 217 -23.94 -7.06 11.54
C SER A 217 -22.66 -7.60 10.88
N LYS A 218 -22.46 -8.92 10.98
CA LYS A 218 -21.28 -9.56 10.38
C LYS A 218 -21.35 -9.49 8.85
N GLU A 219 -22.55 -9.56 8.29
CA GLU A 219 -22.82 -9.44 6.86
C GLU A 219 -22.51 -8.02 6.36
N GLU A 220 -22.95 -6.99 7.09
CA GLU A 220 -22.64 -5.59 6.76
C GLU A 220 -21.14 -5.31 6.85
N LEU A 221 -20.47 -5.81 7.90
CA LEU A 221 -19.02 -5.66 8.04
C LEU A 221 -18.28 -6.36 6.88
N ALA A 222 -18.66 -7.59 6.53
CA ALA A 222 -18.07 -8.28 5.39
C ALA A 222 -18.26 -7.49 4.09
N ALA A 223 -19.48 -7.05 3.78
CA ALA A 223 -19.77 -6.26 2.59
C ALA A 223 -18.95 -4.96 2.55
N PHE A 224 -18.84 -4.28 3.69
CA PHE A 224 -18.03 -3.07 3.83
C PHE A 224 -16.54 -3.32 3.57
N LEU A 225 -15.97 -4.38 4.15
CA LEU A 225 -14.56 -4.75 3.96
C LEU A 225 -14.29 -5.17 2.51
N PHE A 226 -15.17 -5.96 1.90
CA PHE A 226 -15.06 -6.35 0.49
C PHE A 226 -15.00 -5.14 -0.45
N HIS A 227 -15.72 -4.07 -0.14
CA HIS A 227 -15.71 -2.85 -0.95
C HIS A 227 -14.52 -1.93 -0.68
N SER A 228 -13.97 -1.95 0.54
CA SER A 228 -13.00 -0.94 1.01
C SER A 228 -11.53 -1.41 0.92
N THR A 229 -11.29 -2.59 0.35
CA THR A 229 -9.94 -3.14 0.20
C THR A 229 -9.08 -2.33 -0.77
N SER A 230 -7.77 -2.30 -0.50
CA SER A 230 -6.77 -1.78 -1.43
C SER A 230 -6.36 -2.79 -2.50
N TYR A 231 -6.84 -4.03 -2.45
CA TYR A 231 -6.67 -5.00 -3.52
C TYR A 231 -7.53 -4.63 -4.73
N PHE A 232 -6.94 -4.56 -5.92
CA PHE A 232 -7.63 -4.16 -7.15
C PHE A 232 -7.31 -5.12 -8.29
N GLU A 233 -8.32 -5.73 -8.91
CA GLU A 233 -8.10 -6.75 -9.92
C GLU A 233 -9.33 -6.90 -10.83
N LEU A 234 -9.12 -7.23 -12.10
CA LEU A 234 -10.18 -7.37 -13.09
C LEU A 234 -11.10 -8.58 -12.79
N GLN A 235 -10.51 -9.67 -12.28
CA GLN A 235 -11.22 -10.92 -11.95
C GLN A 235 -11.83 -10.90 -10.53
N GLY A 236 -11.78 -9.75 -9.85
CA GLY A 236 -12.17 -9.64 -8.45
C GLY A 236 -11.09 -10.13 -7.48
N LEU A 237 -11.47 -10.27 -6.22
CA LEU A 237 -10.53 -10.57 -5.13
C LEU A 237 -10.02 -12.00 -5.22
N SER A 238 -8.74 -12.22 -4.92
CA SER A 238 -8.16 -13.57 -4.85
C SER A 238 -8.70 -14.38 -3.66
N VAL A 239 -8.56 -15.71 -3.71
CA VAL A 239 -8.99 -16.61 -2.61
C VAL A 239 -8.38 -16.21 -1.26
N PRO A 240 -7.05 -15.95 -1.14
CA PRO A 240 -6.45 -15.54 0.13
C PRO A 240 -7.05 -14.26 0.70
N ILE A 241 -7.31 -13.25 -0.16
CA ILE A 241 -7.91 -11.98 0.28
C ILE A 241 -9.33 -12.20 0.78
N ARG A 242 -10.15 -12.99 0.08
CA ARG A 242 -11.51 -13.30 0.54
C ARG A 242 -11.49 -14.03 1.88
N GLN A 243 -10.58 -14.99 2.06
CA GLN A 243 -10.43 -15.71 3.33
C GLN A 243 -10.00 -14.78 4.47
N ALA A 244 -9.05 -13.88 4.22
CA ALA A 244 -8.59 -12.90 5.19
C ALA A 244 -9.70 -11.93 5.61
N ILE A 245 -10.49 -11.43 4.65
CA ILE A 245 -11.67 -10.60 4.93
C ILE A 245 -12.69 -11.34 5.80
N LEU A 246 -13.03 -12.60 5.46
CA LEU A 246 -13.97 -13.40 6.23
C LEU A 246 -13.45 -13.71 7.65
N TRP A 247 -12.15 -13.90 7.80
CA TRP A 247 -11.52 -14.04 9.11
C TRP A 247 -11.66 -12.76 9.93
N LEU A 248 -11.35 -11.60 9.34
CA LEU A 248 -11.50 -10.30 10.00
C LEU A 248 -12.94 -10.03 10.42
N THR A 249 -13.92 -10.34 9.56
CA THR A 249 -15.34 -10.22 9.91
C THR A 249 -15.67 -11.03 11.17
N LYS A 250 -15.12 -12.23 11.34
CA LYS A 250 -15.37 -13.06 12.54
C LYS A 250 -14.72 -12.45 13.78
N THR A 251 -13.48 -11.97 13.66
CA THR A 251 -12.66 -11.51 14.80
C THR A 251 -12.94 -10.08 15.24
N ALA A 252 -13.28 -9.18 14.33
CA ALA A 252 -13.48 -7.77 14.62
C ALA A 252 -14.96 -7.41 14.86
N THR A 253 -15.16 -6.27 15.51
CA THR A 253 -16.46 -5.62 15.66
C THR A 253 -16.56 -4.45 14.68
N GLY A 254 -17.55 -4.48 13.80
CA GLY A 254 -17.82 -3.36 12.89
C GLY A 254 -18.65 -2.29 13.58
N VAL A 255 -18.26 -1.03 13.43
CA VAL A 255 -18.94 0.11 14.06
C VAL A 255 -19.13 1.21 13.03
N THR A 256 -20.37 1.63 12.80
CA THR A 256 -20.67 2.84 12.02
C THR A 256 -20.77 4.01 12.99
N THR A 257 -20.03 5.09 12.73
CA THR A 257 -19.98 6.27 13.59
C THR A 257 -20.22 7.56 12.80
N PRO A 258 -20.89 8.58 13.39
CA PRO A 258 -20.97 9.90 12.79
C PRO A 258 -19.57 10.53 12.66
N GLN A 259 -19.40 11.44 11.69
CA GLN A 259 -18.14 12.17 11.49
C GLN A 259 -17.70 13.03 12.69
N VAL A 260 -18.64 13.43 13.55
CA VAL A 260 -18.40 14.34 14.68
C VAL A 260 -17.94 13.59 15.94
N ALA A 261 -18.09 12.25 15.99
CA ALA A 261 -17.58 11.47 17.10
C ALA A 261 -16.04 11.41 17.00
N SER A 262 -15.36 11.94 18.01
CA SER A 262 -13.92 12.12 18.16
C SER A 262 -13.10 10.81 18.07
N VAL A 263 -13.04 10.19 16.90
CA VAL A 263 -12.16 9.05 16.60
C VAL A 263 -10.90 9.51 15.83
N GLU A 264 -10.92 10.73 15.29
CA GLU A 264 -9.77 11.39 14.67
C GLU A 264 -9.01 12.23 15.71
N ALA A 265 -8.18 11.60 16.54
CA ALA A 265 -7.06 12.32 17.15
C ALA A 265 -5.84 12.11 16.23
N PRO A 266 -5.35 13.14 15.52
CA PRO A 266 -4.09 13.02 14.79
C PRO A 266 -2.92 12.84 15.78
N PRO A 267 -1.86 12.10 15.43
CA PRO A 267 -0.63 12.13 16.22
C PRO A 267 -0.06 13.55 16.19
N ALA A 268 0.19 14.12 17.37
CA ALA A 268 0.79 15.43 17.51
C ALA A 268 2.19 15.44 16.91
N SER A 269 2.39 16.20 15.83
CA SER A 269 3.72 16.60 15.37
C SER A 269 3.73 18.08 15.00
N THR A 270 3.92 18.93 16.00
CA THR A 270 4.54 20.25 15.82
C THR A 270 5.72 20.32 16.78
N PRO A 271 6.96 20.49 16.29
CA PRO A 271 8.06 20.89 17.16
C PRO A 271 7.82 22.34 17.58
N SER A 272 7.80 22.58 18.90
CA SER A 272 7.83 23.92 19.46
C SER A 272 9.03 24.70 18.91
N PRO A 273 8.88 25.97 18.50
CA PRO A 273 10.03 26.81 18.20
C PRO A 273 10.83 27.01 19.49
N GLY A 274 12.11 26.63 19.44
CA GLY A 274 13.04 26.73 20.55
C GLY A 274 13.14 28.16 21.06
N VAL A 275 13.00 28.32 22.37
CA VAL A 275 13.36 29.54 23.08
C VAL A 275 14.88 29.61 23.11
N SER A 276 15.42 30.58 22.39
CA SER A 276 16.79 31.05 22.48
C SER A 276 17.13 31.52 23.90
N LYS A 277 18.24 31.02 24.42
CA LYS A 277 19.10 31.72 25.39
C LYS A 277 20.54 31.63 24.91
#